data_AF-A0A812QVB4-F1
#
_entry.id   AF-A0A812QVB4-F1
#
_cell.length_a   1.000
_cell.length_b   1.000
_cell.length_c   1.000
_cell.angle_alpha   90.00
_cell.angle_beta   90.00
_cell.angle_gamma   90.00
#
_symmetry.space_group_name_H-M   'P 1'
#
loop_
_entity.id
_entity.type
_entity.pdbx_description
1 polymer ?
#
loop_
_entity_poly.entity_id
_entity_poly.type
_entity_poly.pdbx_seq_one_letter_code
_entity_poly.pdbx_strand_id
1 'polypeptide(L)'
;MYQILPYMEEQSLYDLREGDGSGNTGFVDTGLIERPVSAFNCPTRNNRFGNDGLDVYALGDYAGIMASHNDPGWQGFAWQNTVPPNTNEEDAVWTGIIVKGGQVNVNSGEVWEFSKVSFAKVTDGSSKTILVAEKAANGALYSIDSAAAGGKHPYWELYGYYIGADWPTMRQFGALTQGTSSPNVEVAVKPDSQSRVVMDRGRPSTNVPDEQGFGSAHPSVLMALLGDGSVRTISMDADLVLLDQLGKRRLMVVHNPYLWILCCGLLFVATVTGCRQSSPESTLASLNESNVQRLTNLYFAYQKKHSFNGPKDEQDFRQFIQGISPDKLSRIGVDPASIDTVFISDRDGQPLRVRYRVKGSMMGSQEPVVFEAEGAEGMRMVGFLNMTQREVDAAEYDQLWSGKVAGGSTRNNNS
;
A
#
# COMPACT_ATOMS: atom_id res chain seq x y z
N MET A 1 5.80 13.42 1.97
CA MET A 1 4.88 14.03 0.97
C MET A 1 3.87 14.96 1.63
N TYR A 2 3.03 14.52 2.58
CA TYR A 2 2.10 15.42 3.29
C TYR A 2 2.71 16.74 3.84
N GLN A 3 3.94 16.71 4.36
CA GLN A 3 4.61 17.90 4.93
C GLN A 3 4.87 19.04 3.92
N ILE A 4 4.83 18.79 2.61
CA ILE A 4 5.08 19.82 1.59
C ILE A 4 3.79 20.45 1.04
N LEU A 5 2.61 19.96 1.42
CA LEU A 5 1.31 20.47 0.94
C LEU A 5 1.14 22.00 1.11
N PRO A 6 1.51 22.63 2.25
CA PRO A 6 1.42 24.09 2.40
C PRO A 6 2.19 24.88 1.35
N TYR A 7 3.28 24.32 0.83
CA TYR A 7 4.14 24.95 -0.19
C TYR A 7 3.64 24.70 -1.62
N MET A 8 2.54 23.97 -1.77
CA MET A 8 1.93 23.58 -3.04
C MET A 8 0.50 24.11 -3.16
N GLU A 9 0.15 25.14 -2.39
CA GLU A 9 -1.20 25.73 -2.34
C GLU A 9 -2.28 24.79 -1.77
N GLU A 10 -1.88 23.68 -1.13
CA GLU A 10 -2.77 22.66 -0.55
C GLU A 10 -2.92 22.84 0.98
N GLN A 11 -2.95 24.08 1.47
CA GLN A 11 -3.05 24.39 2.91
C GLN A 11 -4.34 23.82 3.53
N SER A 12 -5.46 23.88 2.81
CA SER A 12 -6.74 23.33 3.28
C SER A 12 -6.67 21.82 3.52
N LEU A 13 -5.99 21.08 2.64
CA LEU A 13 -5.75 19.64 2.82
C LEU A 13 -4.77 19.35 3.96
N TYR A 14 -3.77 20.23 4.15
CA TYR A 14 -2.88 20.12 5.30
C TYR A 14 -3.66 20.25 6.62
N ASP A 15 -4.48 21.29 6.75
CA ASP A 15 -5.21 21.59 7.99
C ASP A 15 -6.25 20.52 8.36
N LEU A 16 -6.80 19.80 7.37
CA LEU A 16 -7.76 18.70 7.57
C LEU A 16 -7.23 17.55 8.46
N ARG A 17 -5.92 17.47 8.70
CA ARG A 17 -5.37 16.49 9.66
C ARG A 17 -5.76 16.82 11.11
N GLU A 18 -5.82 18.11 11.45
CA GLU A 18 -6.16 18.58 12.80
C GLU A 18 -7.67 18.45 13.07
N GLY A 19 -8.48 18.42 12.02
CA GLY A 19 -9.89 18.09 12.05
C GLY A 19 -10.69 18.80 10.97
N ASP A 20 -11.94 18.38 10.78
CA ASP A 20 -12.86 18.96 9.78
C ASP A 20 -13.87 19.96 10.39
N GLY A 21 -13.72 20.29 11.67
CA GLY A 21 -14.64 21.16 12.42
C GLY A 21 -15.93 20.48 12.89
N SER A 22 -16.14 19.20 12.56
CA SER A 22 -17.29 18.40 13.01
C SER A 22 -16.97 17.42 14.15
N GLY A 23 -15.75 17.48 14.68
CA GLY A 23 -15.24 16.58 15.72
C GLY A 23 -14.48 15.37 15.19
N ASN A 24 -14.44 15.16 13.87
CA ASN A 24 -13.57 14.17 13.25
C ASN A 24 -12.12 14.69 13.21
N THR A 25 -11.15 13.80 13.45
CA THR A 25 -9.72 14.14 13.46
C THR A 25 -8.89 13.06 12.78
N GLY A 26 -7.74 13.44 12.22
CA GLY A 26 -6.84 12.49 11.56
C GLY A 26 -7.31 12.08 10.17
N PHE A 27 -6.44 11.37 9.44
CA PHE A 27 -6.55 11.23 7.98
C PHE A 27 -7.76 10.40 7.51
N VAL A 28 -8.19 9.42 8.30
CA VAL A 28 -9.24 8.45 7.93
C VAL A 28 -10.64 9.02 8.20
N ASP A 29 -10.82 9.69 9.34
CA ASP A 29 -12.14 10.16 9.78
C ASP A 29 -12.51 11.50 9.14
N THR A 30 -11.52 12.32 8.75
CA THR A 30 -11.77 13.57 8.00
C THR A 30 -11.92 13.33 6.49
N GLY A 31 -11.79 12.08 6.03
CA GLY A 31 -11.80 11.72 4.61
C GLY A 31 -10.59 12.27 3.82
N LEU A 32 -9.55 12.77 4.50
CA LEU A 32 -8.35 13.30 3.86
C LEU A 32 -7.67 12.25 2.97
N ILE A 33 -7.64 10.98 3.38
CA ILE A 33 -7.06 9.90 2.58
C ILE A 33 -7.71 9.73 1.20
N GLU A 34 -8.95 10.17 1.01
CA GLU A 34 -9.68 10.08 -0.26
C GLU A 34 -9.35 11.22 -1.22
N ARG A 35 -8.72 12.31 -0.75
CA ARG A 35 -8.52 13.55 -1.51
C ARG A 35 -7.28 13.46 -2.39
N PRO A 36 -7.41 13.41 -3.73
CA PRO A 36 -6.27 13.41 -4.62
C PRO A 36 -5.55 14.77 -4.61
N VAL A 37 -4.23 14.76 -4.50
CA VAL A 37 -3.35 15.91 -4.70
C VAL A 37 -2.74 15.76 -6.09
N SER A 38 -3.27 16.50 -7.05
CA SER A 38 -2.93 16.35 -8.47
C SER A 38 -1.43 16.36 -8.76
N ALA A 39 -0.67 17.20 -8.04
CA ALA A 39 0.78 17.31 -8.19
C ALA A 39 1.56 16.07 -7.73
N PHE A 40 0.94 15.15 -6.98
CA PHE A 40 1.53 13.86 -6.62
C PHE A 40 1.15 12.74 -7.58
N ASN A 41 0.39 13.02 -8.63
CA ASN A 41 -0.10 12.04 -9.59
C ASN A 41 0.51 12.25 -10.97
N CYS A 42 0.88 11.14 -11.60
CA CYS A 42 1.30 11.13 -13.00
C CYS A 42 0.03 11.24 -13.87
N PRO A 43 -0.09 12.25 -14.77
CA PRO A 43 -1.29 12.43 -15.57
C PRO A 43 -1.65 11.20 -16.41
N THR A 44 -0.65 10.43 -16.85
CA THR A 44 -0.84 9.21 -17.66
C THR A 44 -1.41 8.05 -16.85
N ARG A 45 -1.29 8.08 -15.51
CA ARG A 45 -1.84 7.05 -14.60
C ARG A 45 -3.27 7.33 -14.16
N ASN A 46 -3.82 8.49 -14.54
CA ASN A 46 -5.23 8.87 -14.37
C ASN A 46 -5.77 8.62 -12.94
N ASN A 47 -5.10 9.20 -11.94
CA ASN A 47 -5.48 9.16 -10.53
C ASN A 47 -5.70 7.75 -9.97
N ARG A 48 -4.58 7.09 -9.67
CA ARG A 48 -4.57 5.80 -8.98
C ARG A 48 -5.23 5.89 -7.61
N PHE A 49 -5.93 4.82 -7.23
CA PHE A 49 -6.56 4.70 -5.93
C PHE A 49 -6.46 3.27 -5.40
N GLY A 50 -6.54 3.12 -4.09
CA GLY A 50 -6.70 1.83 -3.44
C GLY A 50 -8.03 1.73 -2.70
N ASN A 51 -8.46 0.50 -2.48
CA ASN A 51 -9.64 0.12 -1.74
C ASN A 51 -9.29 -1.10 -0.88
N ASP A 52 -9.56 -1.02 0.43
CA ASP A 52 -9.24 -2.08 1.38
C ASP A 52 -10.49 -2.77 1.98
N GLY A 53 -11.63 -2.62 1.30
CA GLY A 53 -12.95 -3.10 1.71
C GLY A 53 -13.73 -2.13 2.61
N LEU A 54 -13.05 -1.13 3.18
CA LEU A 54 -13.66 -0.09 4.02
C LEU A 54 -13.44 1.31 3.49
N ASP A 55 -12.18 1.61 3.21
CA ASP A 55 -11.71 2.94 2.84
C ASP A 55 -11.31 2.92 1.36
N VAL A 56 -11.66 3.99 0.66
CA VAL A 56 -11.03 4.34 -0.61
C VAL A 56 -9.95 5.36 -0.29
N TYR A 57 -8.80 5.28 -0.96
CA TYR A 57 -7.71 6.22 -0.69
C TYR A 57 -6.93 6.56 -1.96
N ALA A 58 -6.56 7.83 -2.07
CA ALA A 58 -5.79 8.35 -3.17
C ALA A 58 -4.33 7.86 -3.07
N LEU A 59 -3.81 7.35 -4.19
CA LEU A 59 -2.42 6.91 -4.30
C LEU A 59 -1.56 7.99 -4.92
N GLY A 60 -0.28 8.01 -4.57
CA GLY A 60 0.72 8.86 -5.22
C GLY A 60 1.49 8.12 -6.29
N ASP A 61 2.15 8.87 -7.14
CA ASP A 61 3.04 8.37 -8.19
C ASP A 61 4.50 8.78 -8.01
N TYR A 62 4.79 9.63 -7.04
CA TYR A 62 6.15 10.07 -6.73
C TYR A 62 6.54 9.68 -5.30
N ALA A 63 7.81 9.31 -5.13
CA ALA A 63 8.37 8.99 -3.83
C ALA A 63 9.71 9.69 -3.60
N GLY A 64 10.02 9.92 -2.33
CA GLY A 64 11.37 10.18 -1.88
C GLY A 64 12.24 8.93 -1.99
N ILE A 65 13.55 9.14 -1.93
CA ILE A 65 14.53 8.06 -2.04
C ILE A 65 15.01 7.70 -0.64
N MET A 66 15.06 6.40 -0.35
CA MET A 66 15.74 5.84 0.82
C MET A 66 16.91 4.96 0.38
N ALA A 67 17.75 4.59 1.35
CA ALA A 67 18.89 3.71 1.15
C ALA A 67 18.49 2.38 0.52
N SER A 68 19.45 1.78 -0.17
CA SER A 68 19.31 0.44 -0.73
C SER A 68 19.39 -0.61 0.37
N HIS A 69 18.63 -1.69 0.26
CA HIS A 69 18.82 -2.91 1.07
C HIS A 69 20.26 -3.43 1.04
N ASN A 70 21.00 -3.14 -0.04
CA ASN A 70 22.37 -3.61 -0.23
C ASN A 70 23.42 -2.67 0.39
N ASP A 71 22.99 -1.52 0.97
CA ASP A 71 23.90 -0.61 1.65
C ASP A 71 24.50 -1.26 2.91
N PRO A 72 25.81 -1.11 3.18
CA PRO A 72 26.47 -1.75 4.33
C PRO A 72 25.86 -1.43 5.69
N GLY A 73 25.18 -0.28 5.80
CA GLY A 73 24.53 0.18 7.03
C GLY A 73 23.06 -0.19 7.13
N TRP A 74 22.46 -0.86 6.13
CA TRP A 74 21.03 -1.14 6.11
C TRP A 74 20.63 -2.10 7.23
N GLN A 75 19.73 -1.66 8.11
CA GLN A 75 19.20 -2.43 9.24
C GLN A 75 17.67 -2.55 9.21
N GLY A 76 17.05 -2.07 8.12
CA GLY A 76 15.61 -1.85 8.04
C GLY A 76 15.15 -0.68 8.91
N PHE A 77 13.85 -0.40 8.86
CA PHE A 77 13.22 0.70 9.59
C PHE A 77 11.99 0.24 10.38
N ALA A 78 11.68 0.99 11.44
CA ALA A 78 10.46 0.82 12.19
C ALA A 78 9.28 1.43 11.43
N TRP A 79 8.45 0.55 10.87
CA TRP A 79 7.20 0.90 10.17
C TRP A 79 6.01 1.02 11.12
N GLN A 80 6.09 0.41 12.31
CA GLN A 80 5.04 0.48 13.33
C GLN A 80 5.11 1.81 14.10
N ASN A 81 3.97 2.44 14.30
CA ASN A 81 3.83 3.64 15.13
C ASN A 81 3.67 3.33 16.63
N THR A 82 4.03 2.12 17.08
CA THR A 82 3.87 1.65 18.47
C THR A 82 5.19 1.30 19.14
N VAL A 83 6.30 1.45 18.42
CA VAL A 83 7.67 1.10 18.85
C VAL A 83 8.60 2.30 18.62
N PRO A 84 9.78 2.36 19.26
CA PRO A 84 10.82 3.33 18.90
C PRO A 84 11.37 3.09 17.49
N PRO A 85 12.01 4.10 16.86
CA PRO A 85 12.78 3.91 15.64
C PRO A 85 13.93 2.91 15.86
N ASN A 86 14.36 2.23 14.79
CA ASN A 86 15.53 1.35 14.89
C ASN A 86 16.79 2.18 15.20
N THR A 87 17.73 1.56 15.90
CA THR A 87 19.05 2.18 16.14
C THR A 87 19.67 2.60 14.80
N ASN A 88 20.14 3.85 14.71
CA ASN A 88 20.81 4.41 13.52
C ASN A 88 19.94 4.50 12.25
N GLU A 89 18.62 4.30 12.33
CA GLU A 89 17.71 4.35 11.18
C GLU A 89 17.76 5.70 10.43
N GLU A 90 17.83 6.82 11.17
CA GLU A 90 17.96 8.18 10.63
C GLU A 90 19.09 8.32 9.62
N ASP A 91 20.25 7.76 9.93
CA ASP A 91 21.44 7.90 9.12
C ASP A 91 21.57 6.80 8.06
N ALA A 92 21.14 5.58 8.38
CA ALA A 92 21.32 4.41 7.54
C ALA A 92 20.24 4.25 6.46
N VAL A 93 18.98 4.56 6.78
CA VAL A 93 17.84 4.31 5.88
C VAL A 93 17.42 5.60 5.18
N TRP A 94 17.29 6.69 5.95
CA TRP A 94 16.72 7.94 5.48
C TRP A 94 17.79 8.81 4.84
N THR A 95 18.24 8.46 3.63
CA THR A 95 19.40 9.06 2.95
C THR A 95 19.06 10.05 1.83
N GLY A 96 17.81 10.14 1.35
CA GLY A 96 17.39 11.13 0.33
C GLY A 96 17.15 12.54 0.87
N ILE A 97 16.53 13.42 0.09
CA ILE A 97 16.23 14.80 0.54
C ILE A 97 14.89 14.88 1.29
N ILE A 98 13.80 14.37 0.71
CA ILE A 98 12.51 14.21 1.41
C ILE A 98 12.47 12.84 2.06
N VAL A 99 12.55 12.80 3.38
CA VAL A 99 12.64 11.57 4.17
C VAL A 99 11.80 11.65 5.45
N LYS A 100 11.80 10.58 6.26
CA LYS A 100 11.13 10.52 7.56
C LYS A 100 11.58 11.67 8.46
N GLY A 101 10.64 12.47 8.95
CA GLY A 101 10.91 13.58 9.89
C GLY A 101 10.98 13.16 11.36
N GLY A 102 10.64 11.90 11.67
CA GLY A 102 10.61 11.38 13.03
C GLY A 102 9.61 10.24 13.15
N GLN A 103 9.39 9.80 14.39
CA GLN A 103 8.48 8.73 14.76
C GLN A 103 7.72 9.11 16.02
N VAL A 104 6.47 8.68 16.13
CA VAL A 104 5.66 8.81 17.34
C VAL A 104 5.20 7.42 17.78
N ASN A 105 5.22 7.18 19.08
CA ASN A 105 4.54 6.04 19.68
C ASN A 105 3.11 6.46 20.02
N VAL A 106 2.12 5.92 19.31
CA VAL A 106 0.71 6.29 19.52
C VAL A 106 0.15 5.82 20.86
N ASN A 107 0.77 4.83 21.50
CA ASN A 107 0.32 4.32 22.80
C ASN A 107 0.84 5.17 23.96
N SER A 108 2.10 5.62 23.89
CA SER A 108 2.74 6.41 24.96
C SER A 108 2.75 7.91 24.70
N GLY A 109 2.52 8.35 23.46
CA GLY A 109 2.69 9.73 23.01
C GLY A 109 4.16 10.16 22.88
N GLU A 110 5.11 9.24 23.04
CA GLU A 110 6.54 9.54 22.90
C GLU A 110 6.90 9.92 21.46
N VAL A 111 7.69 10.99 21.28
CA VAL A 111 8.09 11.51 19.98
C VAL A 111 9.61 11.44 19.84
N TRP A 112 10.07 10.81 18.76
CA TRP A 112 11.46 10.83 18.31
C TRP A 112 11.56 11.71 17.08
N GLU A 113 12.09 12.92 17.23
CA GLU A 113 12.31 13.83 16.11
C GLU A 113 13.63 13.51 15.41
N PHE A 114 13.61 13.47 14.07
CA PHE A 114 14.82 13.36 13.27
C PHE A 114 15.29 14.74 12.82
N SER A 115 16.58 14.84 12.54
CA SER A 115 17.19 16.08 12.10
C SER A 115 16.63 16.51 10.75
N LYS A 116 16.24 17.79 10.65
CA LYS A 116 15.86 18.37 9.35
C LYS A 116 17.00 18.22 8.33
N VAL A 117 16.63 17.97 7.08
CA VAL A 117 17.54 17.99 5.94
C VAL A 117 17.65 19.44 5.44
N SER A 118 18.81 20.06 5.62
CA SER A 118 19.11 21.38 5.09
C SER A 118 19.82 21.28 3.73
N PHE A 119 19.84 22.36 2.95
CA PHE A 119 20.62 22.42 1.71
C PHE A 119 22.11 22.06 1.91
N ALA A 120 22.68 22.44 3.06
CA ALA A 120 24.07 22.09 3.39
C ALA A 120 24.30 20.57 3.56
N LYS A 121 23.25 19.80 3.84
CA LYS A 121 23.30 18.33 3.92
C LYS A 121 23.15 17.64 2.55
N VAL A 122 22.98 18.40 1.47
CA VAL A 122 22.95 17.90 0.08
C VAL A 122 24.33 18.13 -0.56
N THR A 123 25.30 17.30 -0.18
CA THR A 123 26.73 17.57 -0.41
C THR A 123 27.16 17.41 -1.87
N ASP A 124 26.44 16.58 -2.63
CA ASP A 124 26.72 16.36 -4.06
C ASP A 124 26.07 17.43 -4.97
N GLY A 125 25.37 18.38 -4.36
CA GLY A 125 24.73 19.52 -5.01
C GLY A 125 23.25 19.27 -5.32
N SER A 126 22.42 20.28 -5.06
CA SER A 126 20.97 20.19 -5.26
C SER A 126 20.55 19.90 -6.71
N SER A 127 21.35 20.31 -7.69
CA SER A 127 21.13 20.03 -9.12
C SER A 127 21.60 18.65 -9.59
N LYS A 128 22.10 17.83 -8.67
CA LYS A 128 22.60 16.46 -8.91
C LYS A 128 22.03 15.42 -7.96
N THR A 129 21.21 15.84 -7.01
CA THR A 129 20.56 14.93 -6.07
C THR A 129 19.07 14.88 -6.35
N ILE A 130 18.52 13.69 -6.49
CA ILE A 130 17.09 13.47 -6.71
C ILE A 130 16.33 13.82 -5.41
N LEU A 131 15.34 14.71 -5.54
CA LEU A 131 14.41 15.08 -4.49
C LEU A 131 13.30 14.03 -4.37
N VAL A 132 12.64 13.76 -5.50
CA VAL A 132 11.61 12.71 -5.67
C VAL A 132 11.68 12.15 -7.09
N ALA A 133 11.26 10.91 -7.28
CA ALA A 133 11.15 10.30 -8.61
C ALA A 133 9.88 9.47 -8.74
N GLU A 134 9.49 9.22 -10.00
CA GLU A 134 8.30 8.44 -10.34
C GLU A 134 8.45 6.98 -9.86
N LYS A 135 7.49 6.53 -9.07
CA LYS A 135 7.44 5.18 -8.50
C LYS A 135 7.20 4.15 -9.59
N ALA A 136 7.73 2.94 -9.42
CA ALA A 136 7.23 1.79 -10.17
C ALA A 136 5.78 1.52 -9.76
N ALA A 137 4.88 1.44 -10.73
CA ALA A 137 3.47 1.09 -10.48
C ALA A 137 2.98 0.20 -11.61
N ASN A 138 2.73 -1.06 -11.36
CA ASN A 138 2.29 -1.99 -12.38
C ASN A 138 0.96 -1.50 -12.95
N GLY A 139 0.86 -1.41 -14.27
CA GLY A 139 -0.35 -0.96 -14.97
C GLY A 139 -1.58 -1.81 -14.63
N ALA A 140 -1.38 -3.07 -14.23
CA ALA A 140 -2.44 -3.95 -13.75
C ALA A 140 -3.00 -3.56 -12.36
N LEU A 141 -2.35 -2.64 -11.64
CA LEU A 141 -2.62 -2.29 -10.24
C LEU A 141 -2.75 -0.76 -10.04
N TYR A 142 -3.27 -0.06 -11.05
CA TYR A 142 -3.62 1.36 -10.91
C TYR A 142 -4.82 1.57 -9.99
N SER A 143 -5.75 0.61 -10.01
CA SER A 143 -6.78 0.43 -9.01
C SER A 143 -6.40 -0.79 -8.18
N ILE A 144 -6.06 -0.56 -6.92
CA ILE A 144 -5.68 -1.64 -6.02
C ILE A 144 -6.88 -1.99 -5.17
N ASP A 145 -7.40 -3.21 -5.30
CA ASP A 145 -8.25 -3.80 -4.29
C ASP A 145 -7.54 -4.99 -3.62
N SER A 146 -7.94 -5.36 -2.41
CA SER A 146 -7.34 -6.48 -1.68
C SER A 146 -7.47 -7.82 -2.43
N ALA A 147 -8.43 -7.99 -3.34
CA ALA A 147 -8.55 -9.18 -4.19
C ALA A 147 -7.54 -9.15 -5.36
N ALA A 148 -7.30 -7.99 -5.97
CA ALA A 148 -6.29 -7.71 -6.99
C ALA A 148 -4.87 -7.83 -6.41
N ALA A 149 -4.71 -7.57 -5.11
CA ALA A 149 -3.51 -7.89 -4.33
C ALA A 149 -3.46 -9.38 -3.85
N GLY A 150 -4.27 -10.26 -4.44
CA GLY A 150 -4.30 -11.69 -4.14
C GLY A 150 -4.72 -12.03 -2.70
N GLY A 151 -5.67 -11.28 -2.16
CA GLY A 151 -6.19 -11.42 -0.79
C GLY A 151 -5.31 -10.78 0.29
N LYS A 152 -4.29 -10.00 -0.09
CA LYS A 152 -3.34 -9.37 0.83
C LYS A 152 -3.55 -7.88 0.94
N HIS A 153 -3.24 -7.32 2.11
CA HIS A 153 -3.21 -5.88 2.30
C HIS A 153 -2.07 -5.27 1.45
N PRO A 154 -2.32 -4.21 0.64
CA PRO A 154 -1.33 -3.63 -0.27
C PRO A 154 -0.32 -2.75 0.48
N TYR A 155 0.57 -3.38 1.25
CA TYR A 155 1.51 -2.71 2.15
C TYR A 155 2.49 -1.75 1.44
N TRP A 156 2.67 -1.90 0.13
CA TRP A 156 3.56 -1.06 -0.66
C TRP A 156 2.91 0.25 -1.13
N GLU A 157 1.59 0.40 -0.95
CA GLU A 157 0.83 1.60 -1.32
C GLU A 157 0.02 2.18 -0.14
N LEU A 158 -0.43 1.38 0.85
CA LEU A 158 -1.13 1.81 2.10
C LEU A 158 -2.07 3.01 1.86
N TYR A 159 -2.21 3.96 2.79
CA TYR A 159 -2.98 5.19 2.60
C TYR A 159 -2.25 6.25 1.73
N GLY A 160 -1.49 5.81 0.71
CA GLY A 160 -0.84 6.67 -0.27
C GLY A 160 0.15 7.66 0.34
N TYR A 161 0.12 8.91 -0.11
CA TYR A 161 1.05 9.97 0.32
C TYR A 161 0.70 10.65 1.65
N TYR A 162 -0.41 10.25 2.28
CA TYR A 162 -0.82 10.72 3.59
C TYR A 162 -0.20 9.90 4.74
N ILE A 163 0.33 8.71 4.44
CA ILE A 163 1.04 7.92 5.44
C ILE A 163 2.46 8.48 5.70
N GLY A 164 3.04 8.07 6.82
CA GLY A 164 4.42 8.36 7.16
C GLY A 164 5.43 7.79 6.15
N ALA A 165 6.71 7.89 6.49
CA ALA A 165 7.77 7.33 5.66
C ALA A 165 7.71 5.80 5.68
N ASP A 166 7.15 5.24 4.61
CA ASP A 166 7.04 3.83 4.30
C ASP A 166 7.03 3.69 2.77
N TRP A 167 6.92 2.47 2.25
CA TRP A 167 6.91 2.14 0.82
C TRP A 167 6.05 3.04 -0.10
N PRO A 168 4.88 3.56 0.31
CA PRO A 168 4.07 4.40 -0.57
C PRO A 168 4.71 5.74 -0.91
N THR A 169 5.55 6.26 -0.01
CA THR A 169 6.21 7.57 -0.10
C THR A 169 7.72 7.49 -0.21
N MET A 170 8.30 6.30 0.03
CA MET A 170 9.74 6.05 0.02
C MET A 170 10.05 4.81 -0.84
N ARG A 171 10.94 4.97 -1.82
CA ARG A 171 11.41 3.89 -2.69
C ARG A 171 12.93 3.90 -2.75
N GLN A 172 13.52 2.87 -3.35
CA GLN A 172 14.97 2.76 -3.46
C GLN A 172 15.40 2.40 -4.89
N PHE A 173 16.62 2.77 -5.24
CA PHE A 173 17.36 2.10 -6.30
C PHE A 173 18.25 1.05 -5.63
N GLY A 174 18.17 -0.21 -6.06
CA GLY A 174 18.88 -1.29 -5.39
C GLY A 174 19.76 -2.06 -6.34
N ALA A 175 21.00 -1.64 -6.57
CA ALA A 175 21.98 -2.43 -7.33
C ALA A 175 22.56 -3.56 -6.47
N LEU A 176 22.84 -4.72 -7.07
CA LEU A 176 23.64 -5.76 -6.40
C LEU A 176 25.11 -5.31 -6.32
N THR A 177 25.54 -4.85 -5.15
CA THR A 177 26.97 -4.73 -4.83
C THR A 177 27.50 -6.05 -4.27
N GLN A 178 28.59 -6.55 -4.84
CA GLN A 178 29.25 -7.77 -4.40
C GLN A 178 29.79 -7.59 -2.95
N GLY A 179 29.25 -8.32 -1.96
CA GLY A 179 29.90 -8.50 -0.65
C GLY A 179 29.22 -7.98 0.64
N THR A 180 27.93 -7.62 0.66
CA THR A 180 27.23 -7.18 1.90
C THR A 180 25.95 -7.97 2.21
N SER A 181 25.51 -7.95 3.47
CA SER A 181 24.53 -8.87 4.07
C SER A 181 23.04 -8.48 3.89
N SER A 182 22.34 -9.26 3.05
CA SER A 182 20.91 -9.66 2.95
C SER A 182 19.74 -8.65 2.78
N PRO A 183 18.77 -8.92 1.86
CA PRO A 183 18.78 -9.87 0.72
C PRO A 183 19.04 -9.16 -0.63
N ASN A 184 20.10 -9.52 -1.36
CA ASN A 184 20.13 -10.58 -2.40
C ASN A 184 19.31 -10.32 -3.69
N VAL A 185 18.58 -9.21 -3.82
CA VAL A 185 17.78 -8.91 -5.02
C VAL A 185 18.03 -7.48 -5.50
N GLU A 186 18.17 -7.34 -6.81
CA GLU A 186 18.25 -6.04 -7.47
C GLU A 186 16.86 -5.38 -7.49
N VAL A 187 16.77 -4.13 -7.02
CA VAL A 187 15.58 -3.29 -7.15
C VAL A 187 15.77 -2.40 -8.38
N ALA A 188 15.50 -2.99 -9.53
CA ALA A 188 15.62 -2.31 -10.83
C ALA A 188 14.53 -1.26 -11.04
N VAL A 189 14.79 -0.35 -11.98
CA VAL A 189 13.77 0.53 -12.52
C VAL A 189 12.83 -0.29 -13.42
N LYS A 190 11.52 -0.10 -13.29
CA LYS A 190 10.53 -0.94 -13.98
C LYS A 190 9.47 -0.11 -14.69
N PRO A 191 9.23 -0.32 -15.99
CA PRO A 191 8.08 0.28 -16.64
C PRO A 191 6.79 -0.38 -16.16
N ASP A 192 5.68 0.35 -16.27
CA ASP A 192 4.38 -0.09 -15.76
C ASP A 192 3.81 -1.26 -16.58
N SER A 193 4.24 -1.42 -17.84
CA SER A 193 3.88 -2.52 -18.73
C SER A 193 4.66 -3.82 -18.47
N GLN A 194 5.71 -3.78 -17.65
CA GLN A 194 6.52 -4.96 -17.39
C GLN A 194 5.69 -5.99 -16.60
N SER A 195 5.63 -7.21 -17.11
CA SER A 195 5.14 -8.36 -16.32
C SER A 195 6.11 -8.62 -15.18
N ARG A 196 5.62 -8.60 -13.94
CA ARG A 196 6.46 -8.72 -12.74
C ARG A 196 6.20 -10.07 -12.09
N VAL A 197 7.27 -10.86 -11.92
CA VAL A 197 7.24 -11.98 -10.98
C VAL A 197 7.16 -11.39 -9.59
N VAL A 198 6.21 -11.92 -8.86
CA VAL A 198 5.77 -11.43 -7.57
C VAL A 198 6.84 -11.72 -6.51
N MET A 199 7.37 -10.67 -5.86
CA MET A 199 8.37 -10.81 -4.80
C MET A 199 7.85 -10.17 -3.51
N ASP A 200 7.79 -10.95 -2.43
CA ASP A 200 7.54 -10.43 -1.10
C ASP A 200 8.87 -10.31 -0.35
N ARG A 201 9.31 -9.09 -0.04
CA ARG A 201 10.60 -8.82 0.63
C ARG A 201 11.80 -9.51 -0.04
N GLY A 202 11.85 -9.47 -1.38
CA GLY A 202 12.93 -10.13 -2.14
C GLY A 202 12.85 -11.66 -2.19
N ARG A 203 11.72 -12.27 -1.82
CA ARG A 203 11.48 -13.71 -1.95
C ARG A 203 10.38 -13.99 -2.97
N PRO A 204 10.51 -15.01 -3.83
CA PRO A 204 9.42 -15.41 -4.72
C PRO A 204 8.16 -15.67 -3.90
N SER A 205 7.12 -14.89 -4.15
CA SER A 205 5.78 -15.12 -3.61
C SER A 205 4.80 -15.13 -4.78
N THR A 206 3.53 -15.47 -4.56
CA THR A 206 2.56 -15.59 -5.67
C THR A 206 1.60 -14.40 -5.81
N ASN A 207 1.50 -13.48 -4.83
CA ASN A 207 0.39 -12.52 -4.75
C ASN A 207 0.72 -11.01 -4.50
N VAL A 208 1.97 -10.56 -4.28
CA VAL A 208 2.40 -9.13 -4.20
C VAL A 208 3.35 -8.66 -5.34
N PRO A 209 3.04 -7.62 -6.13
CA PRO A 209 3.98 -7.05 -7.10
C PRO A 209 5.25 -6.49 -6.45
N ASP A 210 6.39 -6.67 -7.11
CA ASP A 210 7.65 -6.04 -6.70
C ASP A 210 7.69 -4.57 -7.15
N GLU A 211 7.22 -3.67 -6.28
CA GLU A 211 7.07 -2.22 -6.54
C GLU A 211 7.94 -1.35 -5.62
N GLN A 212 8.97 -1.93 -5.00
CA GLN A 212 9.82 -1.24 -4.03
C GLN A 212 10.75 -0.17 -4.66
N GLY A 213 10.82 -0.15 -5.99
CA GLY A 213 11.67 0.75 -6.76
C GLY A 213 10.93 1.86 -7.50
N PHE A 214 11.67 2.47 -8.43
CA PHE A 214 11.21 3.54 -9.30
C PHE A 214 10.85 3.01 -10.70
N GLY A 215 10.10 3.80 -11.46
CA GLY A 215 9.51 3.37 -12.71
C GLY A 215 8.66 4.45 -13.35
N SER A 216 7.91 4.09 -14.40
CA SER A 216 7.07 5.05 -15.12
C SER A 216 6.12 4.34 -16.08
N ALA A 217 5.02 5.04 -16.38
CA ALA A 217 4.07 4.63 -17.40
C ALA A 217 4.69 4.61 -18.81
N HIS A 218 5.81 5.30 -18.99
CA HIS A 218 6.58 5.37 -20.22
C HIS A 218 7.71 4.33 -20.21
N PRO A 219 7.74 3.37 -21.17
CA PRO A 219 8.65 2.23 -21.13
C PRO A 219 10.15 2.54 -21.14
N SER A 220 10.54 3.75 -21.55
CA SER A 220 11.95 4.10 -21.77
C SER A 220 12.49 5.11 -20.76
N VAL A 221 11.62 5.85 -20.07
CA VAL A 221 12.05 6.95 -19.20
C VAL A 221 11.15 7.14 -18.00
N LEU A 222 11.76 7.55 -16.88
CA LEU A 222 11.05 8.04 -15.70
C LEU A 222 11.36 9.52 -15.46
N MET A 223 10.46 10.19 -14.74
CA MET A 223 10.64 11.60 -14.37
C MET A 223 11.17 11.71 -12.94
N ALA A 224 12.21 12.52 -12.76
CA ALA A 224 12.83 12.80 -11.48
C ALA A 224 12.93 14.31 -11.25
N LEU A 225 12.48 14.77 -10.09
CA LEU A 225 12.68 16.13 -9.62
C LEU A 225 13.97 16.18 -8.82
N LEU A 226 14.85 17.14 -9.10
CA LEU A 226 16.09 17.34 -8.35
C LEU A 226 15.90 18.37 -7.22
N GLY A 227 16.85 18.39 -6.29
CA GLY A 227 16.81 19.29 -5.13
C GLY A 227 16.81 20.79 -5.46
N ASP A 228 17.21 21.19 -6.66
CA ASP A 228 17.14 22.57 -7.17
C ASP A 228 15.80 22.92 -7.84
N GLY A 229 14.86 21.98 -7.89
CA GLY A 229 13.56 22.13 -8.54
C GLY A 229 13.58 21.82 -10.04
N SER A 230 14.74 21.50 -10.63
CA SER A 230 14.80 21.08 -12.04
C SER A 230 14.28 19.66 -12.21
N VAL A 231 13.57 19.43 -13.31
CA VAL A 231 13.06 18.10 -13.67
C VAL A 231 13.96 17.47 -14.72
N ARG A 232 14.34 16.21 -14.50
CA ARG A 232 15.13 15.40 -15.43
C ARG A 232 14.34 14.16 -15.83
N THR A 233 14.48 13.83 -17.10
CA THR A 233 14.08 12.54 -17.64
C THR A 233 15.27 11.59 -17.51
N ILE A 234 15.07 10.45 -16.85
CA ILE A 234 16.09 9.43 -16.60
C ILE A 234 15.74 8.17 -17.41
N SER A 235 16.73 7.57 -18.06
CA SER A 235 16.55 6.31 -18.79
C SER A 235 16.17 5.17 -17.84
N MET A 236 15.25 4.30 -18.27
CA MET A 236 14.95 3.04 -17.57
C MET A 236 16.17 2.11 -17.48
N ASP A 237 17.12 2.25 -18.40
CA ASP A 237 18.35 1.45 -18.47
C ASP A 237 19.53 2.11 -17.74
N ALA A 238 19.29 3.20 -17.02
CA ALA A 238 20.37 3.89 -16.29
C ALA A 238 20.96 2.98 -15.21
N ASP A 239 22.28 3.09 -15.03
CA ASP A 239 23.03 2.28 -14.07
C ASP A 239 22.46 2.46 -12.65
N LEU A 240 22.08 1.35 -12.02
CA LEU A 240 21.41 1.38 -10.72
C LEU A 240 22.32 1.86 -9.59
N VAL A 241 23.64 1.66 -9.68
CA VAL A 241 24.60 2.20 -8.70
C VAL A 241 24.65 3.71 -8.81
N LEU A 242 24.67 4.24 -10.04
CA LEU A 242 24.63 5.68 -10.26
C LEU A 242 23.30 6.27 -9.76
N LEU A 243 22.17 5.64 -10.05
CA LEU A 243 20.86 6.11 -9.59
C LEU A 243 20.74 6.10 -8.06
N ASP A 244 21.24 5.05 -7.42
CA ASP A 244 21.32 4.94 -5.96
C ASP A 244 22.18 6.07 -5.37
N GLN A 245 23.32 6.41 -5.99
CA GLN A 245 24.14 7.55 -5.58
C GLN A 245 23.43 8.89 -5.80
N LEU A 246 22.79 9.10 -6.95
CA LEU A 246 22.03 10.32 -7.24
C LEU A 246 20.84 10.50 -6.29
N GLY A 247 20.28 9.41 -5.78
CA GLY A 247 19.18 9.42 -4.82
C GLY A 247 19.59 9.81 -3.40
N LYS A 248 20.88 9.68 -3.06
CA LYS A 248 21.40 9.96 -1.72
C LYS A 248 21.91 11.40 -1.63
N ARG A 249 21.56 12.10 -0.54
CA ARG A 249 22.00 13.48 -0.28
C ARG A 249 23.49 13.59 0.06
N ARG A 250 24.10 12.46 0.41
CA ARG A 250 25.52 12.31 0.71
C ARG A 250 26.01 11.02 0.08
N LEU A 251 27.14 11.07 -0.60
CA LEU A 251 27.91 9.86 -0.90
C LEU A 251 28.19 9.11 0.42
N MET A 252 27.69 7.88 0.54
CA MET A 252 28.33 6.91 1.40
C MET A 252 29.69 6.64 0.76
N VAL A 253 30.76 7.20 1.33
CA VAL A 253 32.11 7.12 0.77
C VAL A 253 32.53 5.66 0.68
N VAL A 254 32.35 5.05 -0.49
CA VAL A 254 33.14 3.90 -0.90
C VAL A 254 34.28 4.47 -1.75
N HIS A 255 35.49 4.45 -1.20
CA HIS A 255 36.69 4.88 -1.91
C HIS A 255 36.83 4.09 -3.22
N ASN A 256 36.61 4.71 -4.38
CA ASN A 256 37.12 4.18 -5.64
C ASN A 256 37.42 5.31 -6.64
N PRO A 257 38.69 5.60 -6.95
CA PRO A 257 39.10 6.83 -7.63
C PRO A 257 39.29 6.64 -9.14
N TYR A 258 38.27 6.26 -9.92
CA TYR A 258 38.39 6.31 -11.38
C TYR A 258 37.05 6.63 -12.04
N LEU A 259 37.14 7.42 -13.13
CA LEU A 259 36.14 7.59 -14.20
C LEU A 259 35.32 8.90 -14.19
N TRP A 260 35.96 9.94 -14.69
CA TRP A 260 35.32 11.00 -15.49
C TRP A 260 35.24 10.52 -16.95
N ILE A 261 34.19 10.90 -17.71
CA ILE A 261 34.23 11.47 -19.08
C ILE A 261 32.88 11.34 -19.87
N LEU A 262 32.48 12.47 -20.50
CA LEU A 262 31.61 12.73 -21.68
C LEU A 262 30.11 12.33 -21.62
N CYS A 263 29.14 13.26 -21.66
CA CYS A 263 28.74 14.29 -22.64
C CYS A 263 27.60 13.84 -23.59
N CYS A 264 26.48 14.57 -23.41
CA CYS A 264 25.59 15.18 -24.41
C CYS A 264 25.12 14.39 -25.65
N GLY A 265 23.78 14.27 -25.74
CA GLY A 265 23.03 14.82 -26.86
C GLY A 265 22.15 13.84 -27.64
N LEU A 266 20.83 13.99 -27.52
CA LEU A 266 19.92 14.45 -28.60
C LEU A 266 18.45 14.16 -28.27
N LEU A 267 17.63 15.22 -28.34
CA LEU A 267 16.17 15.18 -28.42
C LEU A 267 15.73 14.49 -29.73
N PHE A 268 14.62 13.75 -29.72
CA PHE A 268 13.46 14.06 -30.58
C PHE A 268 12.17 13.28 -30.18
N VAL A 269 11.05 13.92 -30.52
CA VAL A 269 9.64 13.73 -30.12
C VAL A 269 8.96 12.53 -30.79
N ALA A 270 8.04 11.85 -30.09
CA ALA A 270 6.95 11.06 -30.73
C ALA A 270 5.68 10.99 -29.85
N THR A 271 4.56 10.90 -30.56
CA THR A 271 3.16 11.20 -30.20
C THR A 271 2.40 10.12 -29.43
N VAL A 272 1.34 10.56 -28.73
CA VAL A 272 0.42 9.78 -27.87
C VAL A 272 -0.69 9.08 -28.66
N THR A 273 -1.08 7.86 -28.27
CA THR A 273 -2.40 7.27 -28.54
C THR A 273 -2.88 6.36 -27.39
N GLY A 274 -4.09 6.65 -26.86
CA GLY A 274 -5.15 5.74 -26.32
C GLY A 274 -4.85 4.87 -25.08
N CYS A 275 -5.57 4.90 -23.93
CA CYS A 275 -6.99 4.91 -23.52
C CYS A 275 -7.42 3.56 -22.89
N ARG A 276 -7.82 3.54 -21.60
CA ARG A 276 -9.05 2.88 -21.06
C ARG A 276 -9.29 3.31 -19.59
N GLN A 277 -10.49 3.80 -19.28
CA GLN A 277 -10.93 4.29 -17.96
C GLN A 277 -11.71 3.21 -17.18
N SER A 278 -11.63 3.25 -15.85
CA SER A 278 -12.61 2.71 -14.89
C SER A 278 -12.83 3.73 -13.76
N SER A 279 -14.07 3.97 -13.34
CA SER A 279 -14.42 4.99 -12.33
C SER A 279 -14.56 4.38 -10.91
N PRO A 280 -14.15 5.10 -9.84
CA PRO A 280 -14.15 4.62 -8.45
C PRO A 280 -15.51 4.10 -7.94
N GLU A 281 -16.61 4.72 -8.37
CA GLU A 281 -17.97 4.40 -7.93
C GLU A 281 -18.44 3.03 -8.44
N SER A 282 -17.98 2.61 -9.63
CA SER A 282 -18.36 1.33 -10.23
C SER A 282 -17.68 0.12 -9.57
N THR A 283 -16.48 0.30 -9.03
CA THR A 283 -15.68 -0.77 -8.40
C THR A 283 -16.09 -1.04 -6.95
N LEU A 284 -16.55 -0.01 -6.22
CA LEU A 284 -17.03 -0.18 -4.84
C LEU A 284 -18.37 -0.94 -4.77
N ALA A 285 -19.25 -0.69 -5.73
CA ALA A 285 -20.52 -1.40 -5.86
C ALA A 285 -20.33 -2.90 -6.13
N SER A 286 -19.39 -3.27 -7.02
CA SER A 286 -19.14 -4.67 -7.38
C SER A 286 -18.53 -5.54 -6.26
N LEU A 287 -17.92 -4.89 -5.26
CA LEU A 287 -17.31 -5.57 -4.10
C LEU A 287 -18.27 -5.66 -2.89
N ASN A 288 -19.46 -5.09 -3.00
CA ASN A 288 -20.50 -5.06 -1.97
C ASN A 288 -21.88 -5.36 -2.57
N GLU A 289 -21.95 -6.25 -3.55
CA GLU A 289 -23.19 -6.59 -4.25
C GLU A 289 -24.14 -7.38 -3.34
N SER A 290 -23.58 -8.25 -2.47
CA SER A 290 -24.34 -9.08 -1.54
C SER A 290 -24.05 -8.77 -0.07
N ASN A 291 -24.99 -9.08 0.82
CA ASN A 291 -24.81 -9.03 2.27
C ASN A 291 -23.74 -10.01 2.75
N VAL A 292 -23.53 -11.12 2.05
CA VAL A 292 -22.39 -12.02 2.33
C VAL A 292 -21.06 -11.29 2.11
N GLN A 293 -20.92 -10.54 1.02
CA GLN A 293 -19.73 -9.71 0.76
C GLN A 293 -19.61 -8.58 1.79
N ARG A 294 -20.66 -7.78 1.98
CA ARG A 294 -20.66 -6.65 2.92
C ARG A 294 -20.26 -7.10 4.32
N LEU A 295 -20.84 -8.19 4.82
CA LEU A 295 -20.57 -8.70 6.15
C LEU A 295 -19.16 -9.30 6.27
N THR A 296 -18.65 -9.92 5.20
CA THR A 296 -17.26 -10.41 5.13
C THR A 296 -16.25 -9.26 5.15
N ASN A 297 -16.51 -8.20 4.38
CA ASN A 297 -15.68 -7.00 4.32
C ASN A 297 -15.66 -6.27 5.68
N LEU A 298 -16.81 -6.17 6.34
CA LEU A 298 -16.96 -5.64 7.70
C LEU A 298 -16.24 -6.52 8.75
N TYR A 299 -16.15 -7.83 8.54
CA TYR A 299 -15.39 -8.70 9.43
C TYR A 299 -13.88 -8.46 9.26
N PHE A 300 -13.40 -8.35 8.01
CA PHE A 300 -11.99 -8.05 7.73
C PHE A 300 -11.58 -6.67 8.27
N ALA A 301 -12.46 -5.68 8.11
CA ALA A 301 -12.39 -4.37 8.74
C ALA A 301 -12.17 -4.43 10.26
N TYR A 302 -12.99 -5.24 10.94
CA TYR A 302 -12.84 -5.48 12.38
C TYR A 302 -11.45 -6.02 12.69
N GLN A 303 -11.01 -7.05 11.94
CA GLN A 303 -9.70 -7.67 12.15
C GLN A 303 -8.55 -6.66 12.03
N LYS A 304 -8.55 -5.79 11.02
CA LYS A 304 -7.50 -4.76 10.84
C LYS A 304 -7.38 -3.86 12.07
N LYS A 305 -8.50 -3.45 12.68
CA LYS A 305 -8.52 -2.60 13.88
C LYS A 305 -8.17 -3.35 15.17
N HIS A 306 -8.21 -4.69 15.18
CA HIS A 306 -8.02 -5.52 16.37
C HIS A 306 -6.84 -6.50 16.24
N SER A 307 -5.76 -6.06 15.58
CA SER A 307 -4.53 -6.85 15.43
C SER A 307 -4.76 -8.23 14.79
N PHE A 308 -5.63 -8.27 13.78
CA PHE A 308 -6.07 -9.45 13.05
C PHE A 308 -6.82 -10.51 13.88
N ASN A 309 -7.37 -10.12 15.03
CA ASN A 309 -8.31 -10.97 15.78
C ASN A 309 -9.74 -10.70 15.32
N GLY A 310 -10.52 -11.76 15.08
CA GLY A 310 -11.94 -11.63 14.77
C GLY A 310 -12.79 -11.21 15.98
N PRO A 311 -14.04 -10.78 15.75
CA PRO A 311 -14.97 -10.42 16.83
C PRO A 311 -15.21 -11.60 17.77
N LYS A 312 -15.47 -11.30 19.04
CA LYS A 312 -15.69 -12.31 20.08
C LYS A 312 -16.99 -13.08 19.87
N ASP A 313 -18.02 -12.38 19.41
CA ASP A 313 -19.39 -12.83 19.17
C ASP A 313 -20.12 -11.79 18.29
N GLU A 314 -21.41 -12.03 18.04
CA GLU A 314 -22.24 -11.16 17.21
C GLU A 314 -22.47 -9.77 17.80
N GLN A 315 -22.59 -9.67 19.13
CA GLN A 315 -22.85 -8.40 19.79
C GLN A 315 -21.65 -7.47 19.64
N ASP A 316 -20.44 -7.99 19.88
CA ASP A 316 -19.17 -7.30 19.68
C ASP A 316 -19.04 -6.82 18.22
N PHE A 317 -19.43 -7.66 17.26
CA PHE A 317 -19.37 -7.30 15.86
C PHE A 317 -20.38 -6.23 15.46
N ARG A 318 -21.62 -6.31 15.95
CA ARG A 318 -22.66 -5.29 15.73
C ARG A 318 -22.25 -3.94 16.30
N GLN A 319 -21.68 -3.93 17.51
CA GLN A 319 -21.20 -2.71 18.15
C GLN A 319 -20.08 -2.05 17.32
N PHE A 320 -19.19 -2.86 16.73
CA PHE A 320 -18.19 -2.34 15.80
C PHE A 320 -18.81 -1.69 14.56
N ILE A 321 -19.78 -2.35 13.92
CA ILE A 321 -20.46 -1.81 12.72
C ILE A 321 -21.19 -0.51 13.05
N GLN A 322 -21.86 -0.42 14.20
CA GLN A 322 -22.51 0.81 14.69
C GLN A 322 -21.52 1.96 14.92
N GLY A 323 -20.26 1.66 15.20
CA GLY A 323 -19.20 2.65 15.37
C GLY A 323 -18.60 3.16 14.06
N ILE A 324 -18.99 2.63 12.91
CA ILE A 324 -18.57 3.11 11.59
C ILE A 324 -19.43 4.32 11.21
N SER A 325 -18.83 5.34 10.59
CA SER A 325 -19.57 6.54 10.20
C SER A 325 -20.72 6.21 9.21
N PRO A 326 -21.89 6.87 9.32
CA PRO A 326 -23.05 6.60 8.46
C PRO A 326 -22.77 6.73 6.95
N ASP A 327 -21.89 7.66 6.58
CA ASP A 327 -21.45 7.86 5.20
C ASP A 327 -20.69 6.63 4.66
N LYS A 328 -19.75 6.08 5.46
CA LYS A 328 -19.00 4.88 5.08
C LYS A 328 -19.89 3.65 4.94
N LEU A 329 -20.85 3.48 5.85
CA LEU A 329 -21.85 2.39 5.76
C LEU A 329 -22.69 2.52 4.48
N SER A 330 -23.18 3.72 4.20
CA SER A 330 -24.01 3.98 3.01
C SER A 330 -23.26 3.69 1.71
N ARG A 331 -21.96 4.02 1.64
CA ARG A 331 -21.10 3.76 0.48
C ARG A 331 -20.88 2.27 0.17
N ILE A 332 -20.90 1.41 1.19
CA ILE A 332 -20.84 -0.05 1.01
C ILE A 332 -22.23 -0.70 0.91
N GLY A 333 -23.29 0.10 0.79
CA GLY A 333 -24.66 -0.39 0.65
C GLY A 333 -25.29 -0.89 1.96
N VAL A 334 -24.78 -0.47 3.11
CA VAL A 334 -25.37 -0.76 4.43
C VAL A 334 -26.15 0.47 4.90
N ASP A 335 -27.45 0.31 5.13
CA ASP A 335 -28.27 1.37 5.71
C ASP A 335 -27.88 1.58 7.19
N PRO A 336 -27.34 2.76 7.57
CA PRO A 336 -26.96 3.04 8.95
C PRO A 336 -28.15 3.05 9.92
N ALA A 337 -29.38 3.25 9.42
CA ALA A 337 -30.60 3.15 10.23
C ALA A 337 -31.08 1.71 10.44
N SER A 338 -30.59 0.77 9.62
CA SER A 338 -31.10 -0.60 9.52
C SER A 338 -29.97 -1.63 9.41
N ILE A 339 -28.95 -1.50 10.25
CA ILE A 339 -27.75 -2.37 10.20
C ILE A 339 -28.08 -3.87 10.29
N ASP A 340 -29.21 -4.25 10.90
CA ASP A 340 -29.58 -5.66 11.06
C ASP A 340 -29.84 -6.35 9.72
N THR A 341 -30.16 -5.57 8.69
CA THR A 341 -30.41 -6.08 7.33
C THR A 341 -29.17 -6.71 6.71
N VAL A 342 -27.95 -6.24 7.04
CA VAL A 342 -26.71 -6.83 6.48
C VAL A 342 -26.44 -8.25 7.00
N PHE A 343 -27.15 -8.69 8.05
CA PHE A 343 -27.07 -10.05 8.58
C PHE A 343 -28.08 -11.01 7.95
N ILE A 344 -28.84 -10.57 6.94
CA ILE A 344 -29.81 -11.40 6.22
C ILE A 344 -29.27 -11.67 4.81
N SER A 345 -29.36 -12.91 4.32
CA SER A 345 -28.95 -13.19 2.94
C SER A 345 -29.92 -12.53 1.95
N ASP A 346 -29.37 -11.89 0.92
CA ASP A 346 -30.15 -11.36 -0.21
C ASP A 346 -30.74 -12.48 -1.09
N ARG A 347 -30.21 -13.72 -1.01
CA ARG A 347 -30.61 -14.83 -1.88
C ARG A 347 -31.73 -15.67 -1.28
N ASP A 348 -31.63 -16.01 -0.01
CA ASP A 348 -32.56 -16.93 0.67
C ASP A 348 -33.42 -16.25 1.75
N GLY A 349 -33.14 -14.98 2.09
CA GLY A 349 -33.86 -14.24 3.13
C GLY A 349 -33.65 -14.75 4.55
N GLN A 350 -32.76 -15.72 4.76
CA GLN A 350 -32.44 -16.30 6.06
C GLN A 350 -31.30 -15.55 6.74
N PRO A 351 -31.21 -15.61 8.08
CA PRO A 351 -30.08 -15.07 8.82
C PRO A 351 -28.76 -15.72 8.37
N LEU A 352 -27.78 -14.88 8.02
CA LEU A 352 -26.42 -15.29 7.74
C LEU A 352 -25.76 -15.83 9.00
N ARG A 353 -24.97 -16.89 8.84
CA ARG A 353 -24.21 -17.50 9.91
C ARG A 353 -22.77 -16.99 9.86
N VAL A 354 -22.26 -16.51 10.98
CA VAL A 354 -20.91 -15.96 11.07
C VAL A 354 -20.04 -16.83 11.98
N ARG A 355 -18.82 -17.13 11.53
CA ARG A 355 -17.78 -17.75 12.36
C ARG A 355 -17.00 -16.67 13.08
N TYR A 356 -17.30 -16.49 14.36
CA TYR A 356 -16.60 -15.57 15.24
C TYR A 356 -15.24 -16.12 15.70
N ARG A 357 -14.37 -15.23 16.21
CA ARG A 357 -13.03 -15.54 16.73
C ARG A 357 -12.08 -16.16 15.71
N VAL A 358 -12.40 -16.07 14.42
CA VAL A 358 -11.46 -16.44 13.36
C VAL A 358 -10.31 -15.44 13.36
N LYS A 359 -9.09 -15.96 13.54
CA LYS A 359 -7.86 -15.17 13.53
C LYS A 359 -7.35 -15.05 12.10
N GLY A 360 -7.12 -13.83 11.67
CA GLY A 360 -6.50 -13.54 10.40
C GLY A 360 -4.99 -13.33 10.52
N SER A 361 -4.42 -12.84 9.43
CA SER A 361 -3.02 -12.46 9.32
C SER A 361 -2.88 -11.20 8.47
N MET A 362 -1.90 -10.38 8.83
CA MET A 362 -1.45 -9.24 8.02
C MET A 362 -0.95 -9.67 6.64
N MET A 363 -0.55 -10.93 6.47
CA MET A 363 -0.07 -11.50 5.22
C MET A 363 -1.19 -12.03 4.31
N GLY A 364 -2.45 -11.75 4.64
CA GLY A 364 -3.63 -12.30 3.96
C GLY A 364 -4.26 -13.43 4.77
N SER A 365 -5.58 -13.47 4.72
CA SER A 365 -6.43 -14.44 5.42
C SER A 365 -7.37 -15.03 4.38
N GLN A 366 -7.55 -16.35 4.37
CA GLN A 366 -8.42 -17.04 3.39
C GLN A 366 -9.52 -17.84 4.09
N GLU A 367 -9.71 -17.60 5.38
CA GLU A 367 -10.64 -18.36 6.19
C GLU A 367 -12.08 -17.97 5.81
N PRO A 368 -12.99 -18.95 5.72
CA PRO A 368 -14.41 -18.69 5.51
C PRO A 368 -15.02 -18.17 6.82
N VAL A 369 -15.74 -17.05 6.74
CA VAL A 369 -16.27 -16.35 7.93
C VAL A 369 -17.76 -16.09 7.88
N VAL A 370 -18.37 -15.91 6.70
CA VAL A 370 -19.81 -15.66 6.54
C VAL A 370 -20.42 -16.74 5.67
N PHE A 371 -21.56 -17.27 6.06
CA PHE A 371 -22.19 -18.45 5.47
C PHE A 371 -23.68 -18.23 5.32
N GLU A 372 -24.24 -18.57 4.16
CA GLU A 372 -25.68 -18.73 4.02
C GLU A 372 -26.20 -19.92 4.83
N ALA A 373 -27.36 -19.76 5.47
CA ALA A 373 -27.93 -20.82 6.29
C ALA A 373 -28.52 -21.94 5.44
N GLU A 374 -29.31 -21.59 4.43
CA GLU A 374 -30.03 -22.56 3.60
C GLU A 374 -29.50 -22.59 2.17
N GLY A 375 -29.25 -21.41 1.59
CA GLY A 375 -28.78 -21.23 0.22
C GLY A 375 -29.91 -21.29 -0.81
N ALA A 376 -29.55 -21.23 -2.09
CA ALA A 376 -30.48 -21.33 -3.21
C ALA A 376 -30.04 -22.47 -4.14
N GLU A 377 -31.01 -23.22 -4.70
CA GLU A 377 -30.74 -24.29 -5.67
C GLU A 377 -29.81 -25.40 -5.16
N GLY A 378 -29.81 -25.66 -3.85
CA GLY A 378 -28.97 -26.69 -3.22
C GLY A 378 -27.52 -26.28 -3.00
N MET A 379 -27.16 -25.05 -3.35
CA MET A 379 -25.83 -24.45 -3.15
C MET A 379 -25.91 -23.32 -2.13
N ARG A 380 -24.85 -23.14 -1.33
CA ARG A 380 -24.77 -22.07 -0.32
C ARG A 380 -23.60 -21.14 -0.61
N MET A 381 -23.82 -19.84 -0.51
CA MET A 381 -22.75 -18.86 -0.63
C MET A 381 -21.93 -18.79 0.66
N VAL A 382 -20.60 -18.76 0.51
CA VAL A 382 -19.65 -18.57 1.61
C VAL A 382 -18.72 -17.41 1.28
N GLY A 383 -18.56 -16.49 2.23
CA GLY A 383 -17.65 -15.36 2.17
C GLY A 383 -16.34 -15.64 2.91
N PHE A 384 -15.22 -15.26 2.27
CA PHE A 384 -13.87 -15.55 2.71
C PHE A 384 -13.08 -14.26 2.97
N LEU A 385 -12.16 -14.28 3.93
CA LEU A 385 -11.39 -13.10 4.35
C LEU A 385 -10.43 -12.54 3.28
N ASN A 386 -10.27 -13.21 2.15
CA ASN A 386 -9.56 -12.72 0.97
C ASN A 386 -10.49 -11.96 0.01
N MET A 387 -11.66 -11.54 0.48
CA MET A 387 -12.65 -10.76 -0.26
C MET A 387 -13.27 -11.51 -1.45
N THR A 388 -13.18 -12.84 -1.43
CA THR A 388 -13.89 -13.69 -2.40
C THR A 388 -15.14 -14.29 -1.76
N GLN A 389 -16.12 -14.58 -2.60
CA GLN A 389 -17.25 -15.42 -2.24
C GLN A 389 -17.38 -16.52 -3.30
N ARG A 390 -17.88 -17.69 -2.88
CA ARG A 390 -18.23 -18.75 -3.83
C ARG A 390 -19.35 -19.61 -3.29
N GLU A 391 -20.06 -20.21 -4.21
CA GLU A 391 -21.04 -21.24 -3.93
C GLU A 391 -20.35 -22.55 -3.61
N VAL A 392 -20.88 -23.25 -2.61
CA VAL A 392 -20.40 -24.55 -2.17
C VAL A 392 -21.58 -25.50 -1.98
N ASP A 393 -21.35 -26.79 -2.19
CA ASP A 393 -22.33 -27.82 -1.89
C ASP A 393 -22.41 -28.10 -0.37
N ALA A 394 -23.35 -28.95 0.05
CA ALA A 394 -23.57 -29.27 1.45
C ALA A 394 -22.34 -29.92 2.14
N ALA A 395 -21.58 -30.75 1.42
CA ALA A 395 -20.43 -31.46 1.98
C ALA A 395 -19.26 -30.50 2.21
N GLU A 396 -18.97 -29.64 1.23
CA GLU A 396 -17.98 -28.59 1.35
C GLU A 396 -18.40 -27.53 2.38
N TYR A 397 -19.68 -27.19 2.46
CA TYR A 397 -20.22 -26.28 3.47
C TYR A 397 -19.90 -26.77 4.89
N ASP A 398 -20.22 -28.03 5.21
CA ASP A 398 -20.00 -28.59 6.55
C ASP A 398 -18.50 -28.66 6.88
N GLN A 399 -17.68 -28.92 5.86
CA GLN A 399 -16.23 -28.92 5.99
C GLN A 399 -15.68 -27.52 6.32
N LEU A 400 -16.08 -26.50 5.56
CA LEU A 400 -15.68 -25.11 5.77
C LEU A 400 -16.22 -24.56 7.11
N TRP A 401 -17.45 -24.93 7.48
CA TRP A 401 -18.07 -24.53 8.74
C TRP A 401 -17.33 -25.12 9.95
N SER A 402 -16.93 -26.39 9.88
CA SER A 402 -16.16 -27.06 10.94
C SER A 402 -14.70 -26.58 11.04
N GLY A 403 -14.21 -25.81 10.06
CA GLY A 403 -12.84 -25.29 10.03
C GLY A 403 -11.79 -26.31 9.57
N LYS A 404 -12.18 -27.42 8.94
CA LYS A 404 -11.26 -28.45 8.43
C LYS A 404 -11.01 -28.22 6.94
N VAL A 405 -10.00 -27.46 6.54
CA VAL A 405 -9.71 -27.25 5.11
C VAL A 405 -9.20 -28.56 4.47
N ALA A 406 -9.79 -29.00 3.35
CA ALA A 406 -9.24 -30.10 2.55
C ALA A 406 -7.98 -29.64 1.83
N GLY A 407 -6.88 -30.39 1.99
CA GLY A 407 -5.74 -30.33 1.07
C GLY A 407 -4.55 -29.47 1.49
N GLY A 408 -3.95 -29.78 2.64
CA GLY A 408 -2.56 -29.43 2.94
C GLY A 408 -1.84 -30.70 3.41
N SER A 409 -0.92 -31.20 2.59
CA SER A 409 -0.11 -32.42 2.79
C SER A 409 0.14 -32.76 4.27
N THR A 410 -0.41 -33.90 4.71
CA THR A 410 0.08 -34.60 5.88
C THR A 410 1.56 -34.91 5.66
N ARG A 411 2.44 -34.18 6.36
CA ARG A 411 3.79 -34.67 6.64
C ARG A 411 3.63 -35.97 7.41
N ASN A 412 3.86 -37.08 6.72
CA ASN A 412 4.07 -38.36 7.36
C ASN A 412 5.30 -38.24 8.25
N ASN A 413 5.08 -38.23 9.56
CA ASN A 413 6.09 -38.67 10.51
C ASN A 413 6.12 -40.20 10.43
N ASN A 414 7.18 -40.76 9.84
CA ASN A 414 7.67 -42.09 10.17
C ASN A 414 9.13 -42.22 9.73
N SER A 415 9.93 -42.69 10.70
CA SER A 415 11.37 -43.06 10.70
C SER A 415 12.39 -41.97 10.40
#